data_AF-A0A1I2QZ22-F1
#
_entry.id   AF-A0A1I2QZ22-F1
#
_cell.length_a   1.000
_cell.length_b   1.000
_cell.length_c   1.000
_cell.angle_alpha   90.00
_cell.angle_beta   90.00
_cell.angle_gamma   90.00
#
_symmetry.space_group_name_H-M   'P 1'
#
loop_
_entity.id
_entity.type
_entity.pdbx_description
1 polymer ?
#
loop_
_entity_poly.entity_id
_entity_poly.type
_entity_poly.pdbx_seq_one_letter_code
_entity_poly.pdbx_strand_id
1 'polypeptide(L)'
;MIFRDNEHKEFYEAHKNIYTKTSELDYNLAALIYTLGIDVDCRKHYKSLFSEDEKIVCGLENLGEWVTASSLAIIRLAFDLFHDDPVVLTDNKDKQVDMFRKYSTANVFGTLAYHGLAQYGVQALKLRYGFE
;
A
#
# COMPACT_ATOMS: atom_id res chain seq x y z
N MET A 1 -11.00 0.78 -13.34
CA MET A 1 -9.81 0.40 -12.55
C MET A 1 -8.91 -0.49 -13.37
N ILE A 2 -7.64 -0.12 -13.55
CA ILE A 2 -6.64 -0.97 -14.21
C ILE A 2 -6.02 -1.93 -13.19
N PHE A 3 -5.56 -3.10 -13.63
CA PHE A 3 -4.82 -4.05 -12.79
C PHE A 3 -3.50 -4.44 -13.48
N ARG A 4 -2.53 -4.85 -12.69
CA ARG A 4 -1.20 -5.27 -13.18
C ARG A 4 -1.32 -6.56 -13.99
N ASP A 5 -2.04 -7.51 -13.43
CA ASP A 5 -2.24 -8.87 -13.93
C ASP A 5 -3.56 -9.42 -13.35
N ASN A 6 -3.92 -10.65 -13.73
CA ASN A 6 -5.13 -11.29 -13.24
C ASN A 6 -5.04 -11.58 -11.75
N GLU A 7 -3.87 -11.95 -11.26
CA GLU A 7 -3.62 -12.27 -9.86
C GLU A 7 -3.82 -11.06 -8.94
N HIS A 8 -3.44 -9.86 -9.40
CA HIS A 8 -3.74 -8.61 -8.72
C HIS A 8 -5.26 -8.38 -8.65
N LYS A 9 -5.98 -8.56 -9.76
CA LYS A 9 -7.45 -8.42 -9.77
C LYS A 9 -8.14 -9.43 -8.85
N GLU A 10 -7.74 -10.70 -8.93
CA GLU A 10 -8.28 -11.78 -8.10
C GLU A 10 -8.02 -11.52 -6.61
N PHE A 11 -6.81 -11.08 -6.26
CA PHE A 11 -6.49 -10.68 -4.90
C PHE A 11 -7.42 -9.55 -4.42
N TYR A 12 -7.60 -8.50 -5.21
CA TYR A 12 -8.46 -7.36 -4.83
C TYR A 12 -9.92 -7.77 -4.61
N GLU A 13 -10.49 -8.58 -5.51
CA GLU A 13 -11.89 -9.05 -5.39
C GLU A 13 -12.07 -10.08 -4.26
N ALA A 14 -11.08 -10.93 -4.00
CA ALA A 14 -11.13 -11.91 -2.92
C ALA A 14 -11.25 -11.27 -1.52
N HIS A 15 -10.76 -10.03 -1.38
CA HIS A 15 -10.78 -9.26 -0.14
C HIS A 15 -11.94 -8.24 -0.08
N LYS A 16 -12.91 -8.32 -0.99
CA LYS A 16 -13.98 -7.32 -1.14
C LYS A 16 -14.85 -7.13 0.10
N ASN A 17 -15.17 -8.22 0.78
CA ASN A 17 -15.90 -8.23 2.04
C ASN A 17 -15.22 -7.41 3.16
N ILE A 18 -13.92 -7.11 3.04
CA ILE A 18 -13.16 -6.31 4.01
C ILE A 18 -13.49 -4.83 3.88
N TYR A 19 -13.62 -4.34 2.64
CA TYR A 19 -13.83 -2.93 2.32
C TYR A 19 -15.26 -2.61 1.85
N THR A 20 -16.15 -3.61 1.73
CA THR A 20 -17.59 -3.43 1.49
C THR A 20 -18.41 -4.24 2.49
N LYS A 21 -18.77 -3.65 3.65
CA LYS A 21 -19.58 -4.33 4.68
C LYS A 21 -21.08 -3.97 4.62
N THR A 22 -21.43 -2.75 4.23
CA THR A 22 -22.79 -2.20 4.40
C THR A 22 -23.18 -1.23 3.29
N SER A 23 -23.01 -1.65 2.03
CA SER A 23 -23.30 -0.85 0.80
C SER A 23 -22.37 0.35 0.56
N GLU A 24 -21.66 0.81 1.58
CA GLU A 24 -20.65 1.86 1.49
C GLU A 24 -19.25 1.27 1.34
N LEU A 25 -18.46 1.87 0.45
CA LEU A 25 -17.09 1.48 0.14
C LEU A 25 -16.13 2.20 1.09
N ASP A 26 -15.35 1.44 1.86
CA ASP A 26 -14.21 2.01 2.58
C ASP A 26 -13.06 2.23 1.60
N TYR A 27 -12.89 3.47 1.14
CA TYR A 27 -11.88 3.84 0.16
C TYR A 27 -10.44 3.66 0.67
N ASN A 28 -10.20 3.74 1.98
CA ASN A 28 -8.87 3.57 2.57
C ASN A 28 -8.47 2.10 2.51
N LEU A 29 -9.37 1.23 2.96
CA LEU A 29 -9.16 -0.22 2.88
C LEU A 29 -9.12 -0.70 1.44
N ALA A 30 -9.98 -0.17 0.56
CA ALA A 30 -9.95 -0.51 -0.85
C ALA A 30 -8.60 -0.12 -1.48
N ALA A 31 -8.10 1.10 -1.21
CA ALA A 31 -6.79 1.54 -1.69
C ALA A 31 -5.64 0.70 -1.11
N LEU A 32 -5.67 0.36 0.18
CA LEU A 32 -4.68 -0.51 0.82
C LEU A 32 -4.60 -1.88 0.12
N ILE A 33 -5.75 -2.57 0.02
CA ILE A 33 -5.84 -3.91 -0.54
C ILE A 33 -5.43 -3.90 -2.01
N TYR A 34 -5.91 -2.92 -2.79
CA TYR A 34 -5.51 -2.77 -4.19
C TYR A 34 -3.98 -2.58 -4.30
N THR A 35 -3.41 -1.67 -3.50
CA THR A 35 -1.99 -1.34 -3.61
C THR A 35 -1.09 -2.53 -3.25
N LEU A 36 -1.36 -3.22 -2.14
CA LEU A 36 -0.65 -4.45 -1.76
C LEU A 36 -0.80 -5.54 -2.83
N GLY A 37 -1.96 -5.59 -3.49
CA GLY A 37 -2.25 -6.50 -4.59
C GLY A 37 -1.35 -6.33 -5.81
N ILE A 38 -0.67 -5.20 -6.00
CA ILE A 38 0.21 -4.96 -7.15
C ILE A 38 1.44 -5.88 -7.12
N ASP A 39 1.98 -6.16 -5.95
CA ASP A 39 3.22 -6.92 -5.78
C ASP A 39 2.97 -8.37 -5.39
N VAL A 40 3.68 -9.29 -6.02
CA VAL A 40 3.48 -10.73 -5.80
C VAL A 40 3.87 -11.15 -4.38
N ASP A 41 4.94 -10.57 -3.83
CA ASP A 41 5.40 -10.93 -2.49
C ASP A 41 4.56 -10.26 -1.41
N CYS A 42 4.09 -9.03 -1.64
CA CYS A 42 3.08 -8.41 -0.77
C CYS A 42 1.80 -9.25 -0.68
N ARG A 43 1.31 -9.85 -1.78
CA ARG A 43 0.16 -10.78 -1.75
C ARG A 43 0.45 -12.02 -0.90
N LYS A 44 1.61 -12.66 -1.08
CA LYS A 44 2.02 -13.85 -0.30
C LYS A 44 2.14 -13.57 1.19
N HIS A 45 2.64 -12.38 1.54
CA HIS A 45 2.92 -11.97 2.90
C HIS A 45 1.86 -11.04 3.50
N TYR A 46 0.69 -10.91 2.85
CA TYR A 46 -0.37 -9.97 3.21
C TYR A 46 -0.78 -10.04 4.70
N LYS A 47 -0.93 -11.26 5.25
CA LYS A 47 -1.28 -11.45 6.67
C LYS A 47 -0.22 -10.94 7.66
N SER A 48 1.02 -10.74 7.22
CA SER A 48 2.07 -10.09 8.01
C SER A 48 2.11 -8.58 7.86
N LEU A 49 1.44 -8.05 6.83
CA LEU A 49 1.40 -6.62 6.52
C LEU A 49 0.17 -5.93 7.13
N PHE A 50 -0.95 -6.65 7.24
CA PHE A 50 -2.22 -6.09 7.68
C PHE A 50 -3.04 -7.08 8.52
N SER A 51 -3.50 -6.59 9.67
CA SER A 51 -4.47 -7.28 10.53
C SER A 51 -5.87 -6.87 10.14
N GLU A 52 -6.66 -7.79 9.58
CA GLU A 52 -8.03 -7.51 9.16
C GLU A 52 -8.99 -7.30 10.34
N ASP A 53 -8.72 -7.95 11.47
CA ASP A 53 -9.54 -7.87 12.68
C ASP A 53 -9.35 -6.52 13.38
N GLU A 54 -8.09 -6.10 13.52
CA GLU A 54 -7.73 -4.87 14.21
C GLU A 54 -7.71 -3.65 13.29
N LYS A 55 -7.70 -3.87 11.96
CA LYS A 55 -7.53 -2.84 10.93
C LYS A 55 -6.24 -2.03 11.09
N ILE A 56 -5.14 -2.72 11.39
CA ILE A 56 -3.83 -2.10 11.63
C ILE A 56 -2.81 -2.71 10.66
N VAL A 57 -1.92 -1.86 10.15
CA VAL A 57 -0.77 -2.29 9.34
C VAL A 57 0.42 -2.58 10.24
N CYS A 58 1.33 -3.46 9.82
CA CYS A 58 2.54 -3.71 10.58
C CYS A 58 3.51 -2.51 10.54
N GLY A 59 4.36 -2.40 11.56
CA GLY A 59 5.49 -1.47 11.51
C GLY A 59 6.51 -1.89 10.45
N LEU A 60 7.12 -0.94 9.74
CA LEU A 60 8.09 -1.22 8.67
C LEU A 60 9.33 -1.98 9.18
N GLU A 61 9.66 -1.86 10.46
CA GLU A 61 10.72 -2.61 11.14
C GLU A 61 10.42 -4.12 11.28
N ASN A 62 9.16 -4.53 11.11
CA ASN A 62 8.74 -5.93 11.18
C ASN A 62 8.67 -6.61 9.80
N LEU A 63 9.13 -5.92 8.75
CA LEU A 63 9.20 -6.48 7.42
C LEU A 63 10.27 -7.59 7.34
N GLY A 64 9.93 -8.68 6.66
CA GLY A 64 10.84 -9.83 6.50
C GLY A 64 11.91 -9.62 5.41
N GLU A 65 12.87 -10.55 5.34
CA GLU A 65 13.98 -10.54 4.38
C GLU A 65 13.54 -10.65 2.90
N TRP A 66 12.27 -11.00 2.65
CA TRP A 66 11.69 -11.10 1.32
C TRP A 66 11.47 -9.73 0.65
N VAL A 67 11.49 -8.64 1.40
CA VAL A 67 11.13 -7.32 0.89
C VAL A 67 12.20 -6.76 -0.06
N THR A 68 11.80 -6.53 -1.30
CA THR A 68 12.59 -5.84 -2.32
C THR A 68 12.37 -4.32 -2.29
N ALA A 69 13.17 -3.55 -3.02
CA ALA A 69 12.96 -2.10 -3.16
C ALA A 69 11.59 -1.75 -3.76
N SER A 70 11.12 -2.51 -4.75
CA SER A 70 9.78 -2.33 -5.34
C SER A 70 8.66 -2.70 -4.37
N SER A 71 8.80 -3.82 -3.64
CA SER A 71 7.83 -4.22 -2.61
C SER A 71 7.76 -3.16 -1.51
N LEU A 72 8.89 -2.62 -1.08
CA LEU A 72 8.94 -1.57 -0.07
C LEU A 72 8.28 -0.26 -0.53
N ALA A 73 8.43 0.13 -1.80
CA ALA A 73 7.73 1.28 -2.36
C ALA A 73 6.21 1.08 -2.38
N ILE A 74 5.76 -0.14 -2.72
CA ILE A 74 4.35 -0.52 -2.69
C ILE A 74 3.78 -0.51 -1.28
N ILE A 75 4.49 -1.10 -0.31
CA ILE A 75 4.09 -1.11 1.10
C ILE A 75 3.96 0.32 1.64
N ARG A 76 4.95 1.17 1.37
CA ARG A 76 4.90 2.59 1.79
C ARG A 76 3.69 3.30 1.21
N LEU A 77 3.44 3.17 -0.08
CA LEU A 77 2.26 3.76 -0.71
C LEU A 77 0.97 3.21 -0.10
N ALA A 78 0.87 1.89 0.08
CA ALA A 78 -0.32 1.27 0.64
C ALA A 78 -0.61 1.77 2.07
N PHE A 79 0.43 1.88 2.89
CA PHE A 79 0.31 2.34 4.28
C PHE A 79 -0.04 3.82 4.37
N ASP A 80 0.57 4.65 3.52
CA ASP A 80 0.30 6.09 3.41
C ASP A 80 -1.11 6.39 2.87
N LEU A 81 -1.66 5.54 2.00
CA LEU A 81 -3.05 5.68 1.58
C LEU A 81 -4.03 5.21 2.65
N PHE A 82 -3.63 4.27 3.50
CA PHE A 82 -4.49 3.74 4.56
C PHE A 82 -4.54 4.64 5.79
N HIS A 83 -3.39 5.20 6.18
CA HIS A 83 -3.27 6.18 7.25
C HIS A 83 -2.82 7.52 6.68
N ASP A 84 -3.55 8.59 6.98
CA ASP A 84 -3.23 9.95 6.50
C ASP A 84 -1.90 10.52 7.06
N ASP A 85 -1.24 9.79 7.97
CA ASP A 85 0.07 10.11 8.53
C ASP A 85 1.06 8.93 8.37
N PRO A 86 2.37 9.20 8.19
CA PRO A 86 3.38 8.15 8.18
C PRO A 86 3.33 7.32 9.47
N VAL A 87 3.29 5.99 9.32
CA VAL A 87 3.09 5.00 10.40
C VAL A 87 4.12 5.10 11.56
N VAL A 88 5.20 5.86 11.41
CA VAL A 88 6.23 6.00 12.45
C VAL A 88 6.54 7.48 12.73
N LEU A 89 6.13 7.99 13.89
CA LEU A 89 6.66 9.24 14.43
C LEU A 89 7.80 8.89 15.41
N THR A 90 8.97 9.50 15.21
CA THR A 90 10.14 9.36 16.09
C THR A 90 10.57 10.73 16.60
N ASP A 91 10.95 10.87 17.86
CA ASP A 91 11.39 12.16 18.42
C ASP A 91 12.74 12.65 17.84
N ASN A 92 13.44 11.79 17.09
CA ASN A 92 14.69 12.14 16.42
C ASN A 92 14.41 12.80 15.06
N LYS A 93 14.68 14.11 14.97
CA LYS A 93 14.45 14.92 13.76
C LYS A 93 15.16 14.40 12.51
N ASP A 94 16.41 13.92 12.62
CA ASP A 94 17.15 13.42 11.45
C ASP A 94 16.52 12.14 10.90
N LYS A 95 16.07 11.24 11.80
CA LYS A 95 15.33 10.03 11.42
C LYS A 95 13.97 10.36 10.82
N GLN A 96 13.27 11.39 11.32
CA GLN A 96 12.04 11.87 10.68
C GLN A 96 12.30 12.36 9.26
N VAL A 97 13.32 13.21 9.04
CA VAL A 97 13.64 13.76 7.70
C VAL A 97 13.97 12.64 6.71
N ASP A 98 14.78 11.66 7.11
CA ASP A 98 15.10 10.51 6.27
C ASP A 98 13.84 9.68 5.94
N MET A 99 12.92 9.54 6.90
CA MET A 99 11.64 8.86 6.69
C MET A 99 10.73 9.60 5.72
N PHE A 100 10.55 10.91 5.89
CA PHE A 100 9.76 11.72 4.94
C PHE A 100 10.32 11.64 3.52
N ARG A 101 11.65 11.61 3.37
CA ARG A 101 12.28 11.40 2.06
C ARG A 101 11.91 10.05 1.46
N LYS A 102 11.87 8.99 2.28
CA LYS A 102 11.51 7.63 1.84
C LYS A 102 10.05 7.49 1.41
N TYR A 103 9.13 8.22 2.05
CA TYR A 103 7.71 8.30 1.69
C TYR A 103 7.39 9.33 0.60
N SER A 104 8.33 10.23 0.30
CA SER A 104 8.11 11.26 -0.72
C SER A 104 7.62 10.67 -2.03
N THR A 105 6.69 11.38 -2.68
CA THR A 105 6.14 10.99 -3.97
C THR A 105 7.23 10.71 -5.00
N ALA A 106 8.29 11.54 -5.03
CA ALA A 106 9.42 11.34 -5.93
C ALA A 106 10.14 10.00 -5.69
N ASN A 107 10.34 9.60 -4.44
CA ASN A 107 11.01 8.35 -4.12
C ASN A 107 10.13 7.13 -4.40
N VAL A 108 8.87 7.17 -3.95
CA VAL A 108 7.90 6.10 -4.15
C VAL A 108 7.62 5.92 -5.65
N PHE A 109 7.15 6.96 -6.33
CA PHE A 109 6.81 6.88 -7.76
C PHE A 109 8.04 6.77 -8.65
N GLY A 110 9.21 7.27 -8.23
CA GLY A 110 10.47 7.03 -8.95
C GLY A 110 10.80 5.53 -8.99
N THR A 111 10.67 4.85 -7.85
CA THR A 111 10.85 3.39 -7.77
C THR A 111 9.78 2.67 -8.57
N LEU A 112 8.50 3.02 -8.40
CA LEU A 112 7.42 2.40 -9.16
C LEU A 112 7.58 2.59 -10.67
N ALA A 113 7.99 3.78 -11.13
CA ALA A 113 8.21 4.07 -12.54
C ALA A 113 9.35 3.25 -13.12
N TYR A 114 10.47 3.14 -12.38
CA TYR A 114 11.61 2.31 -12.77
C TYR A 114 11.21 0.84 -13.00
N HIS A 115 10.25 0.34 -12.22
CA HIS A 115 9.71 -1.03 -12.34
C HIS A 115 8.47 -1.15 -13.24
N GLY A 116 8.01 -0.08 -13.91
CA GLY A 116 6.82 -0.11 -14.76
C GLY A 116 5.48 -0.21 -14.00
N LEU A 117 5.47 0.15 -12.71
CA LEU A 117 4.32 0.02 -11.80
C LEU A 117 3.61 1.35 -11.50
N ALA A 118 4.16 2.49 -11.97
CA ALA A 118 3.65 3.83 -11.63
C ALA A 118 2.16 4.03 -11.94
N GLN A 119 1.67 3.52 -13.07
CA GLN A 119 0.25 3.63 -13.44
C GLN A 119 -0.69 2.96 -12.43
N TYR A 120 -0.25 1.86 -11.82
CA TYR A 120 -1.05 1.17 -10.79
C TYR A 120 -1.02 1.95 -9.47
N GLY A 121 0.10 2.57 -9.13
CA GLY A 121 0.16 3.51 -8.00
C GLY A 121 -0.77 4.71 -8.17
N VAL A 122 -0.88 5.26 -9.38
CA VAL A 122 -1.86 6.32 -9.69
C VAL A 122 -3.29 5.81 -9.56
N GLN A 123 -3.57 4.58 -10.00
CA GLN A 123 -4.89 3.97 -9.83
C GLN A 123 -5.25 3.78 -8.35
N ALA A 124 -4.28 3.49 -7.48
CA ALA A 124 -4.49 3.42 -6.04
C ALA A 124 -4.87 4.78 -5.44
N LEU A 125 -4.20 5.86 -5.86
CA LEU A 125 -4.54 7.22 -5.46
C LEU A 125 -5.96 7.59 -5.88
N LYS A 126 -6.32 7.29 -7.15
CA LYS A 126 -7.68 7.49 -7.64
C LYS A 126 -8.70 6.77 -6.76
N LEU A 127 -8.42 5.52 -6.42
CA LEU A 127 -9.29 4.72 -5.57
C LEU A 127 -9.46 5.35 -4.17
N ARG A 128 -8.38 5.78 -3.51
CA ARG A 128 -8.41 6.41 -2.17
C ARG A 128 -9.33 7.62 -2.10
N TYR A 129 -9.41 8.41 -3.17
CA TYR A 129 -10.18 9.66 -3.23
C TYR A 129 -11.49 9.54 -4.04
N GLY A 130 -11.87 8.33 -4.46
CA GLY A 130 -13.11 8.10 -5.20
C GLY A 130 -13.12 8.69 -6.61
N PHE A 131 -11.96 8.88 -7.24
CA PHE A 131 -11.85 9.27 -8.65
C PHE A 131 -11.94 8.04 -9.57
N GLU A 132 -12.63 8.19 -10.70
CA GLU A 132 -12.72 7.16 -11.76
C GLU A 132 -11.47 7.11 -12.68
#